data_AF-A0A4T0VU36-F1
#
_entry.id   AF-A0A4T0VU36-F1
#
_cell.length_a   1.000
_cell.length_b   1.000
_cell.length_c   1.000
_cell.angle_alpha   90.00
_cell.angle_beta   90.00
_cell.angle_gamma   90.00
#
_symmetry.space_group_name_H-M   'P 1'
#
loop_
_entity.id
_entity.type
_entity.pdbx_description
1 polymer ?
#
loop_
_entity_poly.entity_id
_entity_poly.type
_entity_poly.pdbx_seq_one_letter_code
_entity_poly.pdbx_strand_id
1 'polypeptide(L)'
;MPQFLDFLHVYASRHSRDRELRFSGFRTDKTLTDPVDGAMIPELGRSGRRYQLCFNLKTVSPKDGGDWKIRQAVFHHQFDLGQGTQLWIIGDPHATLKKRIVDLFPEWNLYPTSFSTVQQGFATSLEVNLDFAQWATSEWRWHILFLEERAEELTKPARIREKVHIEKLEPESLSDVQKWEEKTNDTIMAMESNVNIMRLQQKFYQDLVKDDNFPQREQEKCRKNVECYVSHLEELICETQMQITRANILVKTVGDRKTILIQHLQTQNAIIASKLTATMYEQADRSAVETIAVRIVTIVTLIYLPATFSSTFFSTDIIKFENGEVFSQVALERFLQVTLPLMFLTFFSAGLWFWMEWRKRAHRSRRFKIEYSDIFPQDEEKV
;
A
#
# COMPACT_ATOMS: atom_id res chain seq x y z
N MET A 1 7.32 -34.59 -18.01
CA MET A 1 5.91 -34.13 -18.03
C MET A 1 5.33 -33.74 -16.66
N PRO A 2 5.59 -34.45 -15.53
CA PRO A 2 5.04 -34.05 -14.22
C PRO A 2 5.38 -32.60 -13.85
N GLN A 3 6.60 -32.18 -14.20
CA GLN A 3 7.09 -30.83 -13.95
C GLN A 3 6.32 -29.70 -14.66
N PHE A 4 5.61 -29.99 -15.76
CA PHE A 4 4.81 -28.98 -16.49
C PHE A 4 3.50 -28.65 -15.77
N LEU A 5 2.94 -29.62 -15.03
CA LEU A 5 1.69 -29.43 -14.30
C LEU A 5 1.83 -28.35 -13.22
N ASP A 6 2.99 -28.26 -12.57
CA ASP A 6 3.32 -27.19 -11.60
C ASP A 6 3.12 -25.80 -12.19
N PHE A 7 3.45 -25.61 -13.47
CA PHE A 7 3.27 -24.33 -14.13
C PHE A 7 1.80 -24.07 -14.51
N LEU A 8 1.02 -25.11 -14.79
CA LEU A 8 -0.41 -24.98 -15.07
C LEU A 8 -1.24 -24.73 -13.81
N HIS A 9 -0.76 -25.15 -12.63
CA HIS A 9 -1.45 -24.92 -11.36
C HIS A 9 -1.67 -23.42 -11.06
N VAL A 10 -0.85 -22.53 -11.62
CA VAL A 10 -1.05 -21.07 -11.56
C VAL A 10 -2.43 -20.66 -12.09
N TYR A 11 -2.98 -21.39 -13.07
CA TYR A 11 -4.30 -21.13 -13.63
C TYR A 11 -5.46 -21.77 -12.84
N ALA A 12 -5.17 -22.68 -11.90
CA ALA A 12 -6.17 -23.44 -11.15
C ALA A 12 -6.65 -22.73 -9.86
N SER A 13 -6.05 -21.59 -9.49
CA SER A 13 -6.43 -20.85 -8.29
C SER A 13 -7.85 -20.28 -8.41
N ARG A 14 -8.77 -20.74 -7.53
CA ARG A 14 -10.16 -20.26 -7.43
C ARG A 14 -10.26 -18.80 -6.96
N HIS A 15 -9.24 -18.30 -6.30
CA HIS A 15 -9.20 -16.92 -5.85
C HIS A 15 -8.53 -16.11 -6.95
N SER A 16 -9.29 -15.25 -7.60
CA SER A 16 -8.90 -14.26 -8.63
C SER A 16 -7.77 -13.29 -8.22
N ARG A 17 -7.01 -13.58 -7.16
CA ARG A 17 -5.82 -12.86 -6.75
C ARG A 17 -4.67 -13.32 -7.63
N ASP A 18 -4.25 -12.42 -8.52
CA ASP A 18 -3.08 -12.49 -9.40
C ASP A 18 -1.72 -12.75 -8.67
N ARG A 19 -1.69 -13.15 -7.38
CA ARG A 19 -0.47 -13.38 -6.59
C ARG A 19 0.38 -14.55 -7.12
N GLU A 20 -0.25 -15.55 -7.71
CA GLU A 20 0.45 -16.68 -8.35
C GLU A 20 1.20 -16.25 -9.64
N LEU A 21 0.92 -15.06 -10.19
CA LEU A 21 1.73 -14.47 -11.28
C LEU A 21 3.16 -14.11 -10.82
N ARG A 22 3.47 -14.22 -9.53
CA ARG A 22 4.86 -14.11 -9.02
C ARG A 22 5.67 -15.37 -9.28
N PHE A 23 5.03 -16.52 -9.50
CA PHE A 23 5.73 -17.75 -9.81
C PHE A 23 6.44 -17.64 -11.17
N SER A 24 7.71 -18.01 -11.18
CA SER A 24 8.53 -18.13 -12.38
C SER A 24 9.43 -19.33 -12.25
N GLY A 25 9.55 -20.09 -13.33
CA GLY A 25 10.34 -21.29 -13.34
C GLY A 25 10.96 -21.56 -14.70
N PHE A 26 12.12 -22.17 -14.67
CA PHE A 26 12.76 -22.76 -15.83
C PHE A 26 13.26 -24.12 -15.41
N ARG A 27 12.73 -25.17 -16.03
CA ARG A 27 13.12 -26.56 -15.75
C ARG A 27 13.55 -27.22 -17.02
N THR A 28 14.62 -27.98 -16.92
CA THR A 28 15.20 -28.70 -18.06
C THR A 28 15.37 -30.17 -17.69
N ASP A 29 15.20 -31.01 -18.70
CA ASP A 29 15.55 -32.42 -18.64
C ASP A 29 16.28 -32.78 -19.93
N LYS A 30 17.35 -33.56 -19.85
CA LYS A 30 18.23 -33.82 -20.99
C LYS A 30 18.73 -35.25 -20.96
N THR A 31 18.51 -35.96 -22.06
CA THR A 31 19.02 -37.32 -22.29
C THR A 31 19.67 -37.35 -23.66
N LEU A 32 20.99 -37.24 -23.73
CA LEU A 32 21.74 -37.21 -25.01
C LEU A 32 22.34 -38.54 -25.40
N THR A 33 22.60 -39.43 -24.43
CA THR A 33 23.18 -40.77 -24.60
C THR A 33 22.30 -41.81 -23.92
N ASP A 34 22.43 -43.05 -24.37
CA ASP A 34 21.86 -44.26 -23.75
C ASP A 34 20.40 -44.10 -23.29
N PRO A 35 19.47 -43.82 -24.23
CA PRO A 35 18.07 -43.65 -23.86
C PRO A 35 17.50 -44.95 -23.30
N VAL A 36 16.71 -44.83 -22.24
CA VAL A 36 15.97 -45.96 -21.66
C VAL A 36 15.00 -46.52 -22.71
N ASP A 37 14.88 -47.84 -22.81
CA ASP A 37 14.04 -48.52 -23.81
C ASP A 37 12.61 -47.96 -23.92
N GLY A 38 11.97 -47.68 -22.78
CA GLY A 38 10.61 -47.10 -22.75
C GLY A 38 10.49 -45.66 -23.27
N ALA A 39 11.61 -44.96 -23.50
CA ALA A 39 11.63 -43.61 -24.06
C ALA A 39 11.72 -43.59 -25.60
N MET A 40 12.14 -44.71 -26.19
CA MET A 40 12.26 -44.91 -27.63
C MET A 40 10.92 -45.33 -28.21
N ILE A 41 10.35 -44.52 -29.10
CA ILE A 41 9.09 -44.80 -29.80
C ILE A 41 9.30 -44.38 -31.27
N PRO A 42 9.95 -45.23 -32.09
CA PRO A 42 10.32 -44.89 -33.45
C PRO A 42 9.13 -44.48 -34.33
N GLU A 43 7.96 -45.07 -34.11
CA GLU A 43 6.72 -44.80 -34.85
C GLU A 43 6.22 -43.35 -34.67
N LEU A 44 6.63 -42.70 -33.57
CA LEU A 44 6.33 -41.30 -33.28
C LEU A 44 7.54 -40.38 -33.53
N GLY A 45 8.58 -40.86 -34.21
CA GLY A 45 9.81 -40.10 -34.44
C GLY A 45 10.61 -39.85 -33.16
N ARG A 46 10.52 -40.74 -32.16
CA ARG A 46 11.22 -40.58 -30.87
C ARG A 46 12.37 -41.57 -30.76
N SER A 47 13.59 -41.07 -30.92
CA SER A 47 14.83 -41.84 -30.71
C SER A 47 15.19 -42.02 -29.23
N GLY A 48 14.49 -41.31 -28.34
CA GLY A 48 14.80 -41.29 -26.90
C GLY A 48 15.93 -40.31 -26.53
N ARG A 49 16.77 -39.90 -27.51
CA ARG A 49 17.75 -38.82 -27.33
C ARG A 49 17.05 -37.48 -27.47
N ARG A 50 16.80 -36.80 -26.35
CA ARG A 50 15.98 -35.59 -26.32
C ARG A 50 16.42 -34.59 -25.27
N TYR A 51 15.93 -33.36 -25.43
CA TYR A 51 15.83 -32.41 -24.33
C TYR A 51 14.39 -31.96 -24.14
N GLN A 52 14.08 -31.53 -22.92
CA GLN A 52 12.81 -30.94 -22.55
C GLN A 52 13.06 -29.62 -21.81
N LEU A 53 12.22 -28.63 -22.10
CA LEU A 53 12.17 -27.34 -21.42
C LEU A 53 10.75 -27.13 -20.91
N CYS A 54 10.62 -26.66 -19.67
CA CYS A 54 9.37 -26.16 -19.11
C CYS A 54 9.62 -24.79 -18.50
N PHE A 55 8.92 -23.77 -18.98
CA PHE A 55 9.10 -22.41 -18.50
C PHE A 55 7.83 -21.58 -18.67
N ASN A 56 7.82 -20.41 -18.05
CA ASN A 56 6.75 -19.44 -18.22
C ASN A 56 7.32 -18.05 -18.56
N LEU A 57 6.57 -17.31 -19.37
CA LEU A 57 6.86 -15.93 -19.69
C LEU A 57 5.62 -15.08 -19.46
N LYS A 58 5.83 -13.79 -19.20
CA LYS A 58 4.78 -12.83 -18.88
C LYS A 58 4.77 -11.71 -19.90
N THR A 59 3.61 -11.13 -20.12
CA THR A 59 3.44 -9.93 -20.95
C THR A 59 2.41 -9.02 -20.31
N VAL A 60 2.14 -7.88 -20.91
CA VAL A 60 1.05 -6.99 -20.51
C VAL A 60 0.09 -6.76 -21.66
N SER A 61 -1.17 -6.59 -21.31
CA SER A 61 -2.23 -6.30 -22.29
C SER A 61 -3.20 -5.26 -21.70
N PRO A 62 -3.71 -4.34 -22.52
CA PRO A 62 -4.80 -3.47 -22.08
C PRO A 62 -6.05 -4.28 -21.77
N LYS A 63 -6.83 -3.83 -20.79
CA LYS A 63 -8.18 -4.29 -20.47
C LYS A 63 -9.20 -3.33 -21.07
N ASP A 64 -10.41 -3.83 -21.28
CA ASP A 64 -11.57 -2.98 -21.52
C ASP A 64 -11.75 -2.02 -20.34
N GLY A 65 -11.74 -0.71 -20.61
CA GLY A 65 -11.80 0.33 -19.59
C GLY A 65 -10.48 1.08 -19.30
N GLY A 66 -9.42 0.81 -20.07
CA GLY A 66 -8.19 1.63 -20.05
C GLY A 66 -7.20 1.30 -18.91
N ASP A 67 -7.41 0.20 -18.18
CA ASP A 67 -6.44 -0.36 -17.24
C ASP A 67 -5.60 -1.46 -17.92
N TRP A 68 -4.48 -1.84 -17.34
CA TRP A 68 -3.58 -2.88 -17.86
C TRP A 68 -3.59 -4.13 -16.99
N LYS A 69 -3.39 -5.30 -17.60
CA LYS A 69 -3.19 -6.57 -16.90
C LYS A 69 -1.88 -7.23 -17.31
N ILE A 70 -1.15 -7.75 -16.32
CA ILE A 70 -0.12 -8.76 -16.55
C ILE A 70 -0.80 -10.06 -16.98
N ARG A 71 -0.32 -10.64 -18.06
CA ARG A 71 -0.70 -11.94 -18.60
C ARG A 71 0.48 -12.89 -18.52
N GLN A 72 0.22 -14.18 -18.50
CA GLN A 72 1.23 -15.21 -18.46
C GLN A 72 0.89 -16.30 -19.46
N ALA A 73 1.92 -16.92 -20.01
CA ALA A 73 1.84 -18.16 -20.75
C ALA A 73 2.88 -19.15 -20.22
N VAL A 74 2.58 -20.43 -20.40
CA VAL A 74 3.44 -21.53 -19.98
C VAL A 74 3.79 -22.37 -21.20
N PHE A 75 5.04 -22.80 -21.28
CA PHE A 75 5.58 -23.50 -22.42
C PHE A 75 6.23 -24.80 -21.97
N HIS A 76 5.88 -25.88 -22.66
CA HIS A 76 6.65 -27.11 -22.68
C HIS A 76 7.15 -27.33 -24.09
N HIS A 77 8.46 -27.51 -24.20
CA HIS A 77 9.11 -27.87 -25.44
C HIS A 77 9.86 -29.18 -25.24
N GLN A 78 9.68 -30.12 -26.16
CA GLN A 78 10.49 -31.31 -26.26
C GLN A 78 11.05 -31.42 -27.68
N PHE A 79 12.33 -31.69 -27.79
CA PHE A 79 13.00 -31.89 -29.07
C PHE A 79 13.80 -33.20 -29.07
N ASP A 80 13.58 -34.03 -30.08
CA ASP A 80 14.32 -35.27 -30.32
C ASP A 80 15.52 -35.01 -31.23
N LEU A 81 16.73 -35.22 -30.71
CA LEU A 81 17.98 -34.97 -31.43
C LEU A 81 18.35 -36.07 -32.42
N GLY A 82 17.72 -37.24 -32.33
CA GLY A 82 17.95 -38.34 -33.28
C GLY A 82 17.13 -38.19 -34.55
N GLN A 83 15.86 -37.82 -34.42
CA GLN A 83 14.90 -37.73 -35.54
C GLN A 83 14.50 -36.29 -35.91
N GLY A 84 14.84 -35.29 -35.09
CA GLY A 84 14.47 -33.89 -35.33
C GLY A 84 13.01 -33.56 -35.03
N THR A 85 12.30 -34.47 -34.36
CA THR A 85 10.88 -34.31 -34.03
C THR A 85 10.73 -33.36 -32.84
N GLN A 86 9.84 -32.38 -32.97
CA GLN A 86 9.54 -31.38 -31.93
C GLN A 86 8.10 -31.47 -31.44
N LEU A 87 7.90 -31.27 -30.14
CA LEU A 87 6.59 -31.21 -29.49
C LEU A 87 6.52 -29.94 -28.65
N TRP A 88 5.47 -29.16 -28.90
CA TRP A 88 5.15 -27.95 -28.15
C TRP A 88 3.80 -28.10 -27.45
N ILE A 89 3.76 -27.78 -26.16
CA ILE A 89 2.51 -27.63 -25.40
C ILE A 89 2.52 -26.23 -24.81
N ILE A 90 1.48 -25.45 -25.12
CA ILE A 90 1.40 -24.03 -24.75
C ILE A 90 0.14 -23.82 -23.93
N GLY A 91 0.32 -23.39 -22.69
CA GLY A 91 -0.76 -22.95 -21.81
C GLY A 91 -0.94 -21.45 -21.94
N ASP A 92 -1.81 -21.02 -22.85
CA ASP A 92 -2.24 -19.63 -23.06
C ASP A 92 -3.77 -19.50 -22.91
N PRO A 93 -4.28 -18.94 -21.81
CA PRO A 93 -5.72 -18.76 -21.59
C PRO A 93 -6.43 -17.88 -22.62
N HIS A 94 -5.69 -17.03 -23.35
CA HIS A 94 -6.24 -16.05 -24.28
C HIS A 94 -5.99 -16.41 -25.75
N ALA A 95 -5.32 -17.54 -26.02
CA ALA A 95 -5.00 -18.03 -27.36
C ALA A 95 -4.30 -17.00 -28.28
N THR A 96 -3.58 -16.05 -27.68
CA THR A 96 -2.80 -15.02 -28.38
C THR A 96 -1.59 -15.62 -29.09
N LEU A 97 -0.90 -16.57 -28.44
CA LEU A 97 0.29 -17.22 -28.97
C LEU A 97 -0.02 -18.16 -30.14
N LYS A 98 -1.23 -18.73 -30.17
CA LYS A 98 -1.68 -19.54 -31.31
C LYS A 98 -1.65 -18.73 -32.61
N LYS A 99 -2.12 -17.49 -32.58
CA LYS A 99 -2.13 -16.61 -33.76
C LYS A 99 -0.71 -16.30 -34.22
N ARG A 100 0.17 -15.92 -33.28
CA ARG A 100 1.58 -15.64 -33.59
C ARG A 100 2.29 -16.81 -34.27
N ILE A 101 2.10 -18.04 -33.79
CA ILE A 101 2.72 -19.23 -34.41
C ILE A 101 2.21 -19.44 -35.84
N VAL A 102 0.91 -19.24 -36.08
CA VAL A 102 0.33 -19.32 -37.44
C VAL A 102 0.93 -18.25 -38.36
N ASP A 103 1.17 -17.05 -37.83
CA ASP A 103 1.76 -15.94 -38.57
C ASP A 103 3.26 -16.15 -38.86
N LEU A 104 3.99 -16.84 -37.98
CA LEU A 104 5.40 -17.23 -38.21
C LEU A 104 5.54 -18.27 -39.32
N PHE A 105 4.61 -19.22 -39.39
CA PHE A 105 4.62 -20.32 -40.36
C PHE A 105 3.35 -20.28 -41.24
N PRO A 106 3.19 -19.25 -42.10
CA PRO A 106 2.04 -19.18 -42.96
C PRO A 106 2.10 -20.33 -43.99
N GLU A 107 0.94 -20.92 -44.32
CA GLU A 107 0.83 -22.09 -45.20
C GLU A 107 1.44 -21.89 -46.61
N TRP A 108 1.61 -20.63 -47.04
CA TRP A 108 2.22 -20.27 -48.33
C TRP A 108 3.74 -20.07 -48.27
N ASN A 109 4.34 -19.99 -47.08
CA ASN A 109 5.79 -19.97 -46.96
C ASN A 109 6.34 -21.37 -47.28
N LEU A 110 7.43 -21.41 -48.04
CA LEU A 110 8.25 -22.58 -48.38
C LEU A 110 8.90 -23.26 -47.14
N TYR A 111 8.33 -23.13 -45.94
CA TYR A 111 8.70 -24.00 -44.84
C TYR A 111 8.20 -25.40 -45.22
N PRO A 112 9.11 -26.38 -45.43
CA PRO A 112 8.64 -27.73 -45.69
C PRO A 112 7.82 -28.14 -44.47
N THR A 113 6.56 -28.51 -44.71
CA THR A 113 5.61 -29.02 -43.71
C THR A 113 6.16 -30.23 -42.93
N SER A 114 7.29 -30.78 -43.38
CA SER A 114 8.20 -31.62 -42.61
C SER A 114 9.56 -30.92 -42.44
N PHE A 115 10.00 -30.68 -41.21
CA PHE A 115 11.40 -30.34 -40.91
C PHE A 115 12.27 -31.52 -41.34
N SER A 116 12.79 -31.47 -42.57
CA SER A 116 13.41 -32.61 -43.23
C SER A 116 14.73 -33.04 -42.59
N THR A 117 15.33 -32.17 -41.76
CA THR A 117 16.57 -32.44 -41.04
C THR A 117 16.50 -32.01 -39.58
N VAL A 118 17.30 -32.67 -38.73
CA VAL A 118 17.46 -32.30 -37.31
C VAL A 118 17.90 -30.84 -37.16
N GLN A 119 18.78 -30.36 -38.04
CA GLN A 119 19.25 -28.98 -38.05
C GLN A 119 18.12 -27.97 -38.26
N GLN A 120 17.24 -28.23 -39.25
CA GLN A 120 16.11 -27.36 -39.54
C GLN A 120 15.11 -27.35 -38.38
N GLY A 121 14.75 -28.53 -37.86
CA GLY A 121 13.86 -28.62 -36.70
C GLY A 121 14.41 -27.88 -35.48
N PHE A 122 15.71 -27.98 -35.25
CA PHE A 122 16.40 -27.28 -34.16
C PHE A 122 16.40 -25.76 -34.38
N ALA A 123 16.69 -25.30 -35.60
CA ALA A 123 16.64 -23.88 -35.96
C ALA A 123 15.25 -23.29 -35.74
N THR A 124 14.21 -23.97 -36.23
CA THR A 124 12.82 -23.55 -36.04
C THR A 124 12.41 -23.54 -34.57
N SER A 125 12.91 -24.49 -33.77
CA SER A 125 12.67 -24.46 -32.32
C SER A 125 13.24 -23.20 -31.66
N LEU A 126 14.40 -22.70 -32.11
CA LEU A 126 14.97 -21.44 -31.64
C LEU A 126 14.16 -20.23 -32.11
N GLU A 127 13.68 -20.24 -33.36
CA GLU A 127 12.80 -19.18 -33.89
C GLU A 127 11.49 -19.07 -33.09
N VAL A 128 10.87 -20.20 -32.77
CA VAL A 128 9.65 -20.24 -31.93
C VAL A 128 9.92 -19.70 -30.53
N ASN A 129 11.03 -20.10 -29.89
CA ASN A 129 11.41 -19.53 -28.58
C ASN A 129 11.64 -18.02 -28.67
N LEU A 130 12.24 -17.54 -29.76
CA LEU A 130 12.50 -16.12 -29.96
C LEU A 130 11.20 -15.32 -30.12
N ASP A 131 10.22 -15.82 -30.87
CA ASP A 131 8.90 -15.15 -30.95
C ASP A 131 8.20 -15.12 -29.58
N PHE A 132 8.30 -16.18 -28.78
CA PHE A 132 7.75 -16.18 -27.42
C PHE A 132 8.45 -15.15 -26.52
N ALA A 133 9.77 -14.99 -26.67
CA ALA A 133 10.50 -13.92 -25.99
C ALA A 133 10.04 -12.54 -26.45
N GLN A 134 9.88 -12.31 -27.76
CA GLN A 134 9.37 -11.05 -28.31
C GLN A 134 7.95 -10.74 -27.81
N TRP A 135 7.07 -11.76 -27.75
CA TRP A 135 5.75 -11.62 -27.13
C TRP A 135 5.85 -11.21 -25.65
N ALA A 136 6.79 -11.81 -24.93
CA ALA A 136 7.02 -11.52 -23.51
C ALA A 136 7.64 -10.14 -23.25
N THR A 137 8.27 -9.50 -24.25
CA THR A 137 8.81 -8.14 -24.14
C THR A 137 7.89 -7.08 -24.77
N SER A 138 6.80 -7.50 -25.42
CA SER A 138 5.84 -6.59 -26.06
C SER A 138 5.09 -5.73 -25.03
N GLU A 139 4.70 -4.52 -25.43
CA GLU A 139 3.80 -3.61 -24.69
C GLU A 139 4.27 -3.03 -23.35
N TRP A 140 5.37 -3.50 -22.75
CA TRP A 140 5.87 -2.97 -21.46
C TRP A 140 6.15 -1.48 -21.47
N ARG A 141 6.65 -0.94 -22.59
CA ARG A 141 6.91 0.49 -22.76
C ARG A 141 5.66 1.34 -22.53
N TRP A 142 4.53 0.91 -23.09
CA TRP A 142 3.25 1.61 -23.02
C TRP A 142 2.60 1.45 -21.65
N HIS A 143 2.70 0.25 -21.07
CA HIS A 143 2.26 0.01 -19.70
C HIS A 143 3.02 0.87 -18.68
N ILE A 144 4.35 1.02 -18.83
CA ILE A 144 5.15 1.89 -17.95
C ILE A 144 4.75 3.35 -18.14
N LEU A 145 4.54 3.82 -19.38
CA LEU A 145 4.05 5.18 -19.62
C LEU A 145 2.71 5.42 -18.89
N PHE A 146 1.77 4.47 -18.98
CA PHE A 146 0.51 4.53 -18.24
C PHE A 146 0.73 4.61 -16.72
N LEU A 147 1.65 3.82 -16.16
CA LEU A 147 1.98 3.89 -14.73
C LEU A 147 2.56 5.26 -14.35
N GLU A 148 3.44 5.83 -15.17
CA GLU A 148 4.02 7.17 -14.95
C GLU A 148 2.95 8.26 -14.96
N GLU A 149 2.04 8.24 -15.95
CA GLU A 149 0.94 9.21 -16.05
C GLU A 149 0.03 9.15 -14.82
N ARG A 150 -0.34 7.93 -14.38
CA ARG A 150 -1.17 7.74 -13.18
C ARG A 150 -0.47 8.15 -11.90
N ALA A 151 0.81 7.81 -11.76
CA ALA A 151 1.62 8.23 -10.63
C ALA A 151 1.74 9.76 -10.55
N GLU A 152 1.96 10.42 -11.70
CA GLU A 152 2.02 11.88 -11.76
C GLU A 152 0.68 12.49 -11.32
N GLU A 153 -0.45 11.99 -11.82
CA GLU A 153 -1.79 12.46 -11.43
C GLU A 153 -2.03 12.39 -9.92
N LEU A 154 -1.74 11.25 -9.30
CA LEU A 154 -1.99 11.02 -7.88
C LEU A 154 -1.03 11.79 -6.97
N THR A 155 0.19 12.04 -7.45
CA THR A 155 1.21 12.76 -6.67
C THR A 155 1.27 14.25 -6.99
N LYS A 156 0.37 14.77 -7.85
CA LYS A 156 0.22 16.22 -8.11
C LYS A 156 0.21 17.08 -6.83
N PRO A 157 -0.51 16.72 -5.75
CA PRO A 157 -0.54 17.54 -4.54
C PRO A 157 0.84 17.68 -3.87
N ALA A 158 1.73 16.70 -4.02
CA ALA A 158 3.09 16.75 -3.46
C ALA A 158 3.97 17.80 -4.15
N ARG A 159 3.64 18.15 -5.40
CA ARG A 159 4.42 19.06 -6.26
C ARG A 159 3.98 20.52 -6.10
N ILE A 160 2.74 20.75 -5.67
CA ILE A 160 2.15 22.10 -5.55
C ILE A 160 2.49 22.68 -4.18
N ARG A 161 3.29 23.75 -4.15
CA ARG A 161 3.78 24.43 -2.93
C ARG A 161 2.77 25.38 -2.28
N GLU A 162 1.55 25.49 -2.78
CA GLU A 162 0.59 26.46 -2.25
C GLU A 162 -0.02 25.98 -0.93
N LYS A 163 0.13 26.82 0.11
CA LYS A 163 -0.45 26.63 1.46
C LYS A 163 -1.95 26.28 1.45
N VAL A 164 -2.67 26.65 0.39
CA VAL A 164 -4.11 26.45 0.23
C VAL A 164 -4.49 24.95 0.06
N HIS A 165 -3.56 24.09 -0.39
CA HIS A 165 -3.83 22.66 -0.58
C HIS A 165 -3.56 21.79 0.66
N ILE A 166 -2.89 22.34 1.68
CA ILE A 166 -2.53 21.60 2.90
C ILE A 166 -3.76 21.27 3.75
N GLU A 167 -4.88 21.98 3.59
CA GLU A 167 -6.09 21.76 4.39
C GLU A 167 -7.07 20.73 3.79
N LYS A 168 -6.80 20.18 2.59
CA LYS A 168 -7.73 19.28 1.86
C LYS A 168 -7.12 17.97 1.37
N LEU A 169 -6.02 17.51 1.96
CA LEU A 169 -5.45 16.22 1.57
C LEU A 169 -6.23 15.09 2.27
N GLU A 170 -6.91 14.25 1.49
CA GLU A 170 -7.67 13.12 2.03
C GLU A 170 -6.77 11.90 2.28
N PRO A 171 -6.91 11.18 3.40
CA PRO A 171 -6.13 9.97 3.68
C PRO A 171 -6.26 8.87 2.62
N GLU A 172 -7.41 8.79 1.92
CA GLU A 172 -7.65 7.82 0.85
C GLU A 172 -6.67 7.99 -0.33
N SER A 173 -6.24 9.23 -0.61
CA SER A 173 -5.26 9.52 -1.66
C SER A 173 -3.90 8.85 -1.43
N LEU A 174 -3.48 8.66 -0.17
CA LEU A 174 -2.25 7.93 0.15
C LEU A 174 -2.37 6.43 -0.10
N SER A 175 -3.54 5.85 0.15
CA SER A 175 -3.80 4.44 -0.13
C SER A 175 -3.74 4.17 -1.63
N ASP A 176 -4.24 5.09 -2.45
CA ASP A 176 -4.12 4.98 -3.90
C ASP A 176 -2.66 5.09 -4.35
N VAL A 177 -1.89 6.05 -3.86
CA VAL A 177 -0.45 6.17 -4.17
C VAL A 177 0.30 4.87 -3.81
N GLN A 178 0.02 4.28 -2.64
CA GLN A 178 0.60 2.98 -2.23
C GLN A 178 0.23 1.86 -3.20
N LYS A 179 -1.04 1.76 -3.59
CA LYS A 179 -1.52 0.72 -4.52
C LYS A 179 -0.81 0.79 -5.87
N TRP A 180 -0.55 1.99 -6.37
CA TRP A 180 0.17 2.18 -7.64
C TRP A 180 1.67 1.91 -7.53
N GLU A 181 2.28 2.21 -6.38
CA GLU A 181 3.65 1.80 -6.05
C GLU A 181 3.78 0.27 -6.07
N GLU A 182 2.87 -0.45 -5.40
CA GLU A 182 2.80 -1.91 -5.40
C GLU A 182 2.62 -2.49 -6.81
N LYS A 183 1.72 -1.91 -7.62
CA LYS A 183 1.50 -2.34 -9.01
C LYS A 183 2.73 -2.13 -9.89
N THR A 184 3.51 -1.08 -9.65
CA THR A 184 4.77 -0.84 -10.35
C THR A 184 5.84 -1.86 -9.94
N ASN A 185 5.91 -2.20 -8.65
CA ASN A 185 6.77 -3.28 -8.16
C ASN A 185 6.40 -4.66 -8.75
N ASP A 186 5.11 -5.01 -8.81
CA ASP A 186 4.66 -6.25 -9.45
C ASP A 186 5.03 -6.28 -10.96
N THR A 187 5.00 -5.12 -11.62
CA THR A 187 5.44 -4.95 -13.03
C THR A 187 6.95 -5.19 -13.17
N ILE A 188 7.76 -4.64 -12.27
CA ILE A 188 9.21 -4.87 -12.21
C ILE A 188 9.50 -6.37 -12.03
N MET A 189 8.88 -7.01 -11.04
CA MET A 189 9.06 -8.44 -10.77
C MET A 189 8.75 -9.31 -11.99
N ALA A 190 7.70 -9.00 -12.74
CA ALA A 190 7.32 -9.74 -13.94
C ALA A 190 8.39 -9.62 -15.06
N MET A 191 8.90 -8.40 -15.30
CA MET A 191 9.97 -8.17 -16.27
C MET A 191 11.29 -8.81 -15.85
N GLU A 192 11.68 -8.70 -14.58
CA GLU A 192 12.90 -9.33 -14.04
C GLU A 192 12.85 -10.85 -14.16
N SER A 193 11.68 -11.43 -13.88
CA SER A 193 11.41 -12.84 -14.14
C SER A 193 11.69 -13.20 -15.60
N ASN A 194 11.12 -12.46 -16.56
CA ASN A 194 11.34 -12.74 -17.99
C ASN A 194 12.83 -12.68 -18.36
N VAL A 195 13.55 -11.65 -17.88
CA VAL A 195 15.00 -11.51 -18.08
C VAL A 195 15.74 -12.75 -17.55
N ASN A 196 15.39 -13.23 -16.37
CA ASN A 196 16.01 -14.42 -15.80
C ASN A 196 15.73 -15.68 -16.63
N ILE A 197 14.49 -15.87 -17.08
CA ILE A 197 14.11 -17.01 -17.95
C ILE A 197 14.87 -16.96 -19.28
N MET A 198 14.95 -15.79 -19.92
CA MET A 198 15.68 -15.60 -21.18
C MET A 198 17.17 -15.91 -21.00
N ARG A 199 17.80 -15.44 -19.92
CA ARG A 199 19.21 -15.79 -19.60
C ARG A 199 19.42 -17.29 -19.39
N LEU A 200 18.47 -17.95 -18.71
CA LEU A 200 18.53 -19.41 -18.53
C LEU A 200 18.36 -20.16 -19.86
N GLN A 201 17.53 -19.65 -20.79
CA GLN A 201 17.44 -20.18 -22.15
C GLN A 201 18.75 -20.02 -22.92
N GLN A 202 19.38 -18.83 -22.91
CA GLN A 202 20.71 -18.63 -23.53
C GLN A 202 21.72 -19.64 -23.00
N LYS A 203 21.85 -19.72 -21.67
CA LYS A 203 22.78 -20.65 -21.02
C LYS A 203 22.50 -22.09 -21.43
N PHE A 204 21.24 -22.53 -21.36
CA PHE A 204 20.87 -23.89 -21.72
C PHE A 204 21.29 -24.24 -23.16
N TYR A 205 20.96 -23.39 -24.14
CA TYR A 205 21.27 -23.68 -25.54
C TYR A 205 22.77 -23.59 -25.84
N GLN A 206 23.49 -22.66 -25.21
CA GLN A 206 24.95 -22.58 -25.30
C GLN A 206 25.63 -23.82 -24.73
N ASP A 207 25.18 -24.29 -23.57
CA ASP A 207 25.72 -25.50 -22.93
C ASP A 207 25.33 -26.77 -23.73
N LEU A 208 24.14 -26.79 -24.34
CA LEU A 208 23.67 -27.91 -25.15
C LEU A 208 24.54 -28.18 -26.37
N VAL A 209 24.91 -27.15 -27.14
CA VAL A 209 25.71 -27.32 -28.37
C VAL A 209 27.20 -27.56 -28.09
N LYS A 210 27.66 -27.26 -26.87
CA LYS A 210 29.01 -27.54 -26.39
C LYS A 210 29.17 -28.96 -25.82
N ASP A 211 28.07 -29.65 -25.54
CA ASP A 211 28.10 -31.01 -25.01
C ASP A 211 28.71 -31.98 -26.03
N ASP A 212 29.67 -32.79 -25.58
CA ASP A 212 30.36 -33.77 -26.43
C ASP A 212 29.41 -34.81 -27.06
N ASN A 213 28.24 -35.02 -26.43
CA ASN A 213 27.21 -35.95 -26.89
C ASN A 213 26.19 -35.33 -27.84
N PHE A 214 26.34 -34.05 -28.19
CA PHE A 214 25.54 -33.39 -29.20
C PHE A 214 25.84 -33.98 -30.60
N PRO A 215 24.87 -34.07 -31.52
CA PRO A 215 25.12 -34.61 -32.87
C PRO A 215 26.24 -33.88 -33.62
N GLN A 216 27.42 -34.52 -33.72
CA GLN A 216 28.63 -33.92 -34.32
C GLN A 216 28.43 -33.43 -35.76
N ARG A 217 27.61 -34.13 -36.55
CA ARG A 217 27.33 -33.78 -37.96
C ARG A 217 26.67 -32.41 -38.09
N GLU A 218 25.80 -32.04 -37.16
CA GLU A 218 25.04 -30.78 -37.19
C GLU A 218 25.60 -29.72 -36.24
N GLN A 219 26.61 -30.07 -35.44
CA GLN A 219 27.13 -29.23 -34.35
C GLN A 219 27.53 -27.83 -34.80
N GLU A 220 28.28 -27.71 -35.90
CA GLU A 220 28.75 -26.41 -36.38
C GLU A 220 27.62 -25.48 -36.79
N LYS A 221 26.61 -26.00 -37.51
CA LYS A 221 25.46 -25.21 -37.95
C LYS A 221 24.53 -24.87 -36.78
N CYS A 222 24.26 -25.83 -35.90
CA CYS A 222 23.46 -25.61 -34.70
C CYS A 222 24.13 -24.60 -33.76
N ARG A 223 25.46 -24.62 -33.63
CA ARG A 223 26.23 -23.63 -32.87
C ARG A 223 26.02 -22.22 -33.42
N LYS A 224 26.14 -22.02 -34.73
CA LYS A 224 25.86 -20.71 -35.37
C LYS A 224 24.43 -20.25 -35.15
N ASN A 225 23.46 -21.15 -35.24
CA ASN A 225 22.06 -20.84 -34.96
C ASN A 225 21.85 -20.42 -33.50
N VAL A 226 22.52 -21.09 -32.55
CA VAL A 226 22.50 -20.69 -31.13
C VAL A 226 23.17 -19.34 -30.92
N GLU A 227 24.30 -19.05 -31.54
CA GLU A 227 24.96 -17.75 -31.45
C GLU A 227 24.04 -16.62 -31.94
N CYS A 228 23.38 -16.83 -33.09
CA CYS A 228 22.39 -15.89 -33.63
C CYS A 228 21.21 -15.71 -32.66
N TYR A 229 20.62 -16.80 -32.16
CA TYR A 229 19.52 -16.79 -31.20
C TYR A 229 19.91 -16.04 -29.90
N VAL A 230 21.09 -16.33 -29.35
CA VAL A 230 21.60 -15.69 -28.14
C VAL A 230 21.76 -14.19 -28.33
N SER A 231 22.28 -13.75 -29.49
CA SER A 231 22.43 -12.32 -29.80
C SER A 231 21.09 -11.61 -29.80
N HIS A 232 20.08 -12.15 -30.49
CA HIS A 232 18.74 -11.55 -30.51
C HIS A 232 18.07 -11.56 -29.13
N LEU A 233 18.26 -12.63 -28.36
CA LEU A 233 17.72 -12.69 -27.00
C LEU A 233 18.40 -11.67 -26.08
N GLU A 234 19.69 -11.39 -26.29
CA GLU A 234 20.42 -10.36 -25.53
C GLU A 234 19.88 -8.96 -25.81
N GLU A 235 19.52 -8.65 -27.06
CA GLU A 235 18.86 -7.39 -27.42
C GLU A 235 17.54 -7.23 -26.66
N LEU A 236 16.68 -8.25 -26.67
CA LEU A 236 15.40 -8.25 -25.93
C LEU A 236 15.60 -8.14 -24.41
N ILE A 237 16.64 -8.79 -23.87
CA ILE A 237 17.02 -8.67 -22.46
C ILE A 237 17.43 -7.23 -22.14
N CYS A 238 18.27 -6.61 -22.97
CA CYS A 238 18.72 -5.23 -22.79
C CYS A 238 17.54 -4.25 -22.82
N GLU A 239 16.64 -4.36 -23.80
CA GLU A 239 15.44 -3.53 -23.88
C GLU A 239 14.56 -3.67 -22.64
N THR A 240 14.35 -4.91 -22.17
CA THR A 240 13.56 -5.19 -20.97
C THR A 240 14.22 -4.59 -19.71
N GLN A 241 15.55 -4.66 -19.60
CA GLN A 241 16.30 -4.05 -18.50
C GLN A 241 16.20 -2.52 -18.49
N MET A 242 16.16 -1.88 -19.64
CA MET A 242 15.92 -0.44 -19.73
C MET A 242 14.53 -0.08 -19.19
N GLN A 243 13.51 -0.89 -19.51
CA GLN A 243 12.16 -0.71 -18.96
C GLN A 243 12.11 -0.99 -17.45
N ILE A 244 12.80 -2.01 -16.94
CA ILE A 244 12.95 -2.26 -15.50
C ILE A 244 13.58 -1.05 -14.79
N THR A 245 14.64 -0.49 -15.36
CA THR A 245 15.33 0.69 -14.80
C THR A 245 14.40 1.89 -14.74
N ARG A 246 13.64 2.15 -15.80
CA ARG A 246 12.62 3.21 -15.85
C ARG A 246 11.55 3.03 -14.78
N ALA A 247 11.03 1.81 -14.61
CA ALA A 247 10.05 1.49 -13.58
C ALA A 247 10.62 1.63 -12.15
N ASN A 248 11.88 1.25 -11.91
CA ASN A 248 12.55 1.46 -10.62
C ASN A 248 12.67 2.94 -10.26
N ILE A 249 13.00 3.79 -11.23
CA ILE A 249 13.03 5.25 -11.04
C ILE A 249 11.64 5.77 -10.69
N LEU A 250 10.59 5.24 -11.33
CA LEU A 250 9.21 5.59 -11.02
C LEU A 250 8.84 5.22 -9.58
N VAL A 251 9.13 4.00 -9.12
CA VAL A 251 8.88 3.57 -7.72
C VAL A 251 9.56 4.52 -6.74
N LYS A 252 10.85 4.81 -6.96
CA LYS A 252 11.59 5.75 -6.10
C LYS A 252 10.94 7.13 -6.07
N THR A 253 10.59 7.67 -7.24
CA THR A 253 9.98 8.99 -7.37
C THR A 253 8.62 9.05 -6.66
N VAL A 254 7.81 8.00 -6.80
CA VAL A 254 6.51 7.89 -6.11
C VAL A 254 6.70 7.78 -4.61
N GLY A 255 7.65 6.98 -4.13
CA GLY A 255 7.97 6.85 -2.71
C GLY A 255 8.44 8.16 -2.07
N ASP A 256 9.30 8.91 -2.76
CA ASP A 256 9.76 10.24 -2.33
C ASP A 256 8.58 11.21 -2.22
N ARG A 257 7.72 11.26 -3.24
CA ARG A 257 6.52 12.12 -3.24
C ARG A 257 5.50 11.71 -2.19
N LYS A 258 5.30 10.41 -1.96
CA LYS A 258 4.43 9.88 -0.91
C LYS A 258 4.90 10.31 0.48
N THR A 259 6.22 10.31 0.72
CA THR A 259 6.80 10.80 1.98
C THR A 259 6.47 12.28 2.20
N ILE A 260 6.57 13.09 1.14
CA ILE A 260 6.16 14.49 1.18
C ILE A 260 4.67 14.63 1.53
N LEU A 261 3.79 13.83 0.93
CA LEU A 261 2.35 13.86 1.24
C LEU A 261 2.06 13.49 2.70
N ILE A 262 2.73 12.47 3.23
CA ILE A 262 2.63 12.08 4.64
C ILE A 262 3.04 13.25 5.55
N GLN A 263 4.15 13.93 5.24
CA GLN A 263 4.61 15.09 6.00
C GLN A 263 3.59 16.24 5.97
N HIS A 264 2.94 16.49 4.83
CA HIS A 264 1.88 17.49 4.72
C HIS A 264 0.67 17.13 5.59
N LEU A 265 0.21 15.87 5.57
CA LEU A 265 -0.88 15.40 6.43
C LEU A 265 -0.57 15.53 7.92
N GLN A 266 0.65 15.17 8.33
CA GLN A 266 1.09 15.35 9.72
C GLN A 266 1.09 16.83 10.11
N THR A 267 1.57 17.70 9.22
CA THR A 267 1.58 19.16 9.43
C THR A 267 0.15 19.69 9.56
N GLN A 268 -0.77 19.24 8.71
CA GLN A 268 -2.19 19.61 8.78
C GLN A 268 -2.81 19.20 10.12
N ASN A 269 -2.61 17.95 10.54
CA ASN A 269 -3.11 17.45 11.81
C ASN A 269 -2.54 18.24 13.00
N ALA A 270 -1.25 18.60 12.95
CA ALA A 270 -0.61 19.44 13.97
C ALA A 270 -1.19 20.87 13.99
N ILE A 271 -1.49 21.47 12.83
CA ILE A 271 -2.13 22.80 12.75
C ILE A 271 -3.57 22.74 13.28
N ILE A 272 -4.34 21.70 12.97
CA ILE A 272 -5.69 21.53 13.50
C ILE A 272 -5.65 21.37 15.02
N ALA A 273 -4.73 20.55 15.53
CA ALA A 273 -4.53 20.37 16.97
C ALA A 273 -4.12 21.68 17.66
N SER A 274 -3.23 22.48 17.07
CA SER A 274 -2.81 23.76 17.65
C SER A 274 -3.92 24.81 17.63
N LYS A 275 -4.70 24.92 16.55
CA LYS A 275 -5.89 25.77 16.48
C LYS A 275 -6.92 25.37 17.54
N LEU A 276 -7.19 24.06 17.68
CA LEU A 276 -8.10 23.55 18.72
C LEU A 276 -7.59 23.86 20.13
N THR A 277 -6.30 23.71 20.37
CA THR A 277 -5.69 24.00 21.68
C THR A 277 -5.78 25.51 22.01
N ALA A 278 -5.57 26.38 21.02
CA ALA A 278 -5.70 27.82 21.19
C ALA A 278 -7.14 28.25 21.50
N THR A 279 -8.14 27.70 20.80
CA THR A 279 -9.55 27.99 21.09
C THR A 279 -9.98 27.43 22.45
N MET A 280 -9.49 26.26 22.83
CA MET A 280 -9.70 25.70 24.18
C MET A 280 -9.10 26.60 25.27
N TYR A 281 -7.90 27.15 25.05
CA TYR A 281 -7.27 28.09 25.98
C TYR A 281 -8.11 29.36 26.15
N GLU A 282 -8.54 29.97 25.04
CA GLU A 282 -9.40 31.15 25.09
C GLU A 282 -10.74 30.88 25.79
N GLN A 283 -11.35 29.73 25.52
CA GLN A 283 -12.59 29.33 26.19
C GLN A 283 -12.37 29.07 27.70
N ALA A 284 -11.25 28.46 28.08
CA ALA A 284 -10.91 28.22 29.48
C ALA A 284 -10.68 29.54 30.24
N ASP A 285 -10.00 30.52 29.61
CA ASP A 285 -9.78 31.85 30.20
C ASP A 285 -11.10 32.59 30.42
N ARG A 286 -11.98 32.65 29.41
CA ARG A 286 -13.33 33.22 29.55
C ARG A 286 -14.13 32.54 30.65
N SER A 287 -14.09 31.21 30.70
CA SER A 287 -14.76 30.41 31.74
C SER A 287 -14.22 30.72 33.15
N ALA A 288 -12.91 31.00 33.27
CA ALA A 288 -12.30 31.40 34.53
C ALA A 288 -12.81 32.76 34.99
N VAL A 289 -12.90 33.75 34.09
CA VAL A 289 -13.46 35.08 34.39
C VAL A 289 -14.94 34.99 34.78
N GLU A 290 -15.75 34.24 34.04
CA GLU A 290 -17.16 34.01 34.40
C GLU A 290 -17.29 33.37 35.78
N THR A 291 -16.42 32.40 36.10
CA THR A 291 -16.37 31.77 37.43
C THR A 291 -16.01 32.78 38.53
N ILE A 292 -15.09 33.72 38.27
CA ILE A 292 -14.74 34.79 39.22
C ILE A 292 -15.93 35.73 39.43
N ALA A 293 -16.61 36.15 38.36
CA ALA A 293 -17.77 37.04 38.44
C ALA A 293 -18.91 36.41 39.26
N VAL A 294 -19.23 35.14 39.02
CA VAL A 294 -20.21 34.39 39.82
C VAL A 294 -19.80 34.36 41.29
N ARG A 295 -18.53 34.12 41.60
CA ARG A 295 -18.04 34.13 42.99
C ARG A 295 -18.24 35.48 43.67
N ILE A 296 -17.98 36.59 42.97
CA ILE A 296 -18.20 37.94 43.50
C ILE A 296 -19.69 38.15 43.83
N VAL A 297 -20.59 37.82 42.89
CA VAL A 297 -22.05 37.94 43.10
C VAL A 297 -22.50 37.06 44.28
N THR A 298 -21.99 35.83 44.41
CA THR A 298 -22.32 34.97 45.55
C THR A 298 -21.82 35.54 46.89
N ILE A 299 -20.65 36.17 46.93
CA ILE A 299 -20.14 36.78 48.16
C ILE A 299 -20.98 38.01 48.54
N VAL A 300 -21.29 38.87 47.56
CA VAL A 300 -22.13 40.05 47.77
C VAL A 300 -23.51 39.61 48.28
N THR A 301 -24.17 38.65 47.63
CA THR A 301 -25.46 38.15 48.07
C THR A 301 -25.42 37.50 49.46
N LEU A 302 -24.38 36.77 49.81
CA LEU A 302 -24.20 36.20 51.16
C LEU A 302 -24.11 37.28 52.26
N ILE A 303 -23.54 38.46 51.96
CA ILE A 303 -23.47 39.59 52.90
C ILE A 303 -24.83 40.29 53.01
N TYR A 304 -25.50 40.55 51.88
CA TYR A 304 -26.74 41.32 51.84
C TYR A 304 -27.96 40.53 52.31
N LEU A 305 -28.02 39.21 52.07
CA LEU A 305 -29.22 38.40 52.34
C LEU A 305 -29.67 38.41 53.82
N PRO A 306 -28.78 38.29 54.82
CA PRO A 306 -29.17 38.43 56.23
C PRO A 306 -29.69 39.83 56.58
N ALA A 307 -29.06 40.88 56.05
CA ALA A 307 -29.43 42.26 56.30
C ALA A 307 -30.78 42.61 55.66
N THR A 308 -31.02 42.17 54.42
CA THR A 308 -32.28 42.37 53.72
C THR A 308 -33.42 41.61 54.40
N PHE A 309 -33.21 40.33 54.78
CA PHE A 309 -34.23 39.56 55.51
C PHE A 309 -34.62 40.24 56.82
N SER A 310 -33.62 40.68 57.60
CA SER A 310 -33.83 41.44 58.83
C SER A 310 -34.62 42.73 58.54
N SER A 311 -34.18 43.54 57.58
CA SER A 311 -34.85 44.79 57.20
C SER A 311 -36.30 44.58 56.76
N THR A 312 -36.60 43.56 55.95
CA THR A 312 -37.97 43.22 55.55
C THR A 312 -38.79 42.74 56.74
N PHE A 313 -38.23 41.90 57.61
CA PHE A 313 -38.91 41.41 58.81
C PHE A 313 -39.31 42.56 59.75
N PHE A 314 -38.40 43.49 60.02
CA PHE A 314 -38.67 44.68 60.83
C PHE A 314 -39.58 45.71 60.13
N SER A 315 -39.75 45.63 58.80
CA SER A 315 -40.67 46.46 58.03
C SER A 315 -42.11 45.91 58.00
N THR A 316 -42.37 44.72 58.54
CA THR A 316 -43.73 44.18 58.70
C THR A 316 -44.36 44.62 60.02
N ASP A 317 -45.70 44.75 60.05
CA ASP A 317 -46.50 45.17 61.23
C ASP A 317 -46.41 44.24 62.46
N ILE A 318 -45.53 43.24 62.41
CA ILE A 318 -45.24 42.32 63.52
C ILE A 318 -44.59 43.06 64.69
N ILE A 319 -43.90 44.18 64.45
CA ILE A 319 -43.22 44.98 65.47
C ILE A 319 -43.79 46.41 65.45
N LYS A 320 -44.74 46.70 66.36
CA LYS A 320 -45.32 48.03 66.51
C LYS A 320 -44.43 48.90 67.39
N PHE A 321 -43.83 49.93 66.82
CA PHE A 321 -43.20 51.01 67.56
C PHE A 321 -44.25 52.08 67.85
N GLU A 322 -44.72 52.12 69.08
CA GLU A 322 -45.66 53.14 69.53
C GLU A 322 -44.86 54.42 69.84
N ASN A 323 -45.04 55.43 69.00
CA ASN A 323 -44.65 56.86 69.07
C ASN A 323 -43.95 57.29 67.78
N GLY A 324 -44.57 58.24 67.07
CA GLY A 324 -44.20 58.74 65.74
C GLY A 324 -42.88 59.53 65.68
N GLU A 325 -41.79 58.98 66.19
CA GLU A 325 -40.44 59.49 65.97
C GLU A 325 -39.78 58.80 64.78
N VAL A 326 -39.10 59.61 63.96
CA VAL A 326 -38.48 59.20 62.69
C VAL A 326 -37.22 58.33 62.92
N PHE A 327 -36.75 58.16 64.17
CA PHE A 327 -35.59 57.33 64.52
C PHE A 327 -35.66 56.82 65.97
N SER A 328 -35.56 55.50 66.19
CA SER A 328 -35.53 54.89 67.53
C SER A 328 -34.26 54.08 67.75
N GLN A 329 -33.50 54.41 68.81
CA GLN A 329 -32.26 53.72 69.18
C GLN A 329 -32.51 52.25 69.59
N VAL A 330 -33.68 51.97 70.18
CA VAL A 330 -34.09 50.62 70.58
C VAL A 330 -34.35 49.73 69.36
N ALA A 331 -34.90 50.29 68.28
CA ALA A 331 -35.12 49.54 67.03
C ALA A 331 -33.78 49.12 66.39
N LEU A 332 -32.77 49.99 66.43
CA LEU A 332 -31.43 49.70 65.90
C LEU A 332 -30.72 48.59 66.68
N GLU A 333 -30.83 48.59 68.01
CA GLU A 333 -30.22 47.56 68.86
C GLU A 333 -30.85 46.19 68.61
N ARG A 334 -32.19 46.12 68.49
CA ARG A 334 -32.91 44.89 68.15
C ARG A 334 -32.61 44.40 66.73
N PHE A 335 -32.49 45.32 65.78
CA PHE A 335 -32.07 45.01 64.42
C PHE A 335 -30.68 44.35 64.40
N LEU A 336 -29.70 44.90 65.12
CA LEU A 336 -28.36 44.31 65.22
C LEU A 336 -28.36 42.94 65.92
N GLN A 337 -29.18 42.79 66.97
CA GLN A 337 -29.29 41.54 67.73
C GLN A 337 -29.82 40.36 66.89
N VAL A 338 -30.68 40.62 65.90
CA VAL A 338 -31.20 39.59 64.98
C VAL A 338 -30.28 39.39 63.77
N THR A 339 -29.69 40.47 63.26
CA THR A 339 -28.89 40.41 62.03
C THR A 339 -27.54 39.71 62.24
N LEU A 340 -26.86 39.93 63.37
CA LEU A 340 -25.53 39.35 63.64
C LEU A 340 -25.54 37.81 63.75
N PRO A 341 -26.46 37.16 64.49
CA PRO A 341 -26.55 35.70 64.54
C PRO A 341 -26.92 35.09 63.17
N LEU A 342 -27.80 35.74 62.43
CA LEU A 342 -28.20 35.28 61.10
C LEU A 342 -27.01 35.34 60.13
N MET A 343 -26.21 36.40 60.21
CA MET A 343 -24.98 36.57 59.45
C MET A 343 -23.95 35.48 59.79
N PHE A 344 -23.78 35.16 61.08
CA PHE A 344 -22.90 34.07 61.51
C PHE A 344 -23.36 32.72 60.93
N LEU A 345 -24.65 32.41 60.97
CA LEU A 345 -25.21 31.16 60.46
C LEU A 345 -25.06 31.03 58.94
N THR A 346 -25.27 32.12 58.18
CA THR A 346 -25.07 32.12 56.73
C THR A 346 -23.61 31.95 56.34
N PHE A 347 -22.66 32.60 57.04
CA PHE A 347 -21.23 32.42 56.73
C PHE A 347 -20.71 31.05 57.14
N PHE A 348 -21.15 30.51 58.27
CA PHE A 348 -20.71 29.20 58.75
C PHE A 348 -21.20 28.07 57.82
N SER A 349 -22.47 28.12 57.42
CA SER A 349 -23.04 27.13 56.47
C SER A 349 -22.37 27.21 55.09
N ALA A 350 -22.15 28.42 54.56
CA ALA A 350 -21.44 28.63 53.30
C ALA A 350 -19.97 28.15 53.37
N GLY A 351 -19.27 28.43 54.48
CA GLY A 351 -17.89 27.99 54.71
C GLY A 351 -17.75 26.46 54.77
N LEU A 352 -18.66 25.78 55.46
CA LEU A 352 -18.71 24.31 55.51
C LEU A 352 -18.94 23.69 54.13
N TRP A 353 -19.89 24.24 53.35
CA TRP A 353 -20.16 23.78 51.99
C TRP A 353 -18.95 23.97 51.08
N PHE A 354 -18.31 25.15 51.12
CA PHE A 354 -17.10 25.44 50.36
C PHE A 354 -15.95 24.49 50.71
N TRP A 355 -15.73 24.22 52.00
CA TRP A 355 -14.70 23.28 52.45
C TRP A 355 -14.94 21.85 51.97
N MET A 356 -16.19 21.36 52.06
CA MET A 356 -16.55 20.04 51.53
C MET A 356 -16.33 19.93 50.02
N GLU A 357 -16.72 20.96 49.27
CA GLU A 357 -16.61 20.93 47.81
C GLU A 357 -15.15 21.06 47.34
N TRP A 358 -14.36 21.89 48.02
CA TRP A 358 -12.91 21.98 47.81
C TRP A 358 -12.24 20.61 47.96
N ARG A 359 -12.58 19.88 49.02
CA ARG A 359 -12.04 18.54 49.29
C ARG A 359 -12.45 17.53 48.21
N LYS A 360 -13.70 17.58 47.74
CA LYS A 360 -14.19 16.73 46.64
C LYS A 360 -13.46 17.01 45.32
N ARG A 361 -13.22 18.29 44.98
CA ARG A 361 -12.52 18.69 43.74
C ARG A 361 -11.05 18.25 43.74
N ALA A 362 -10.36 18.36 44.88
CA ALA A 362 -8.97 17.90 45.02
C ALA A 362 -8.81 16.40 44.75
N HIS A 363 -9.75 15.57 45.23
CA HIS A 363 -9.75 14.14 44.93
C HIS A 363 -10.01 13.82 43.45
N ARG A 364 -10.93 14.56 42.80
CA ARG A 364 -11.27 14.35 41.38
C ARG A 364 -10.10 14.75 40.46
N SER A 365 -9.42 15.86 40.76
CA SER A 365 -8.24 16.29 40.00
C SER A 365 -7.07 15.30 40.10
N ARG A 366 -6.83 14.72 41.28
CA ARG A 366 -5.81 13.66 41.44
C ARG A 366 -6.13 12.43 40.61
N ARG A 367 -7.39 11.97 40.56
CA ARG A 367 -7.79 10.84 39.70
C ARG A 367 -7.55 11.13 38.22
N PHE A 368 -7.96 12.32 37.76
CA PHE A 368 -7.78 12.72 36.36
C PHE A 368 -6.29 12.77 35.95
N LYS A 369 -5.42 13.32 36.81
CA LYS A 369 -3.97 13.34 36.55
C LYS A 369 -3.35 11.94 36.49
N ILE A 370 -3.89 10.97 37.22
CA ILE A 370 -3.44 9.56 37.16
C ILE A 370 -3.95 8.88 35.89
N GLU A 371 -5.16 9.21 35.44
CA GLU A 371 -5.80 8.62 34.26
C GLU A 371 -5.18 9.12 32.94
N TYR A 372 -4.57 10.31 32.92
CA TYR A 372 -3.93 10.92 31.74
C TYR A 372 -2.44 11.23 31.98
N SER A 373 -1.70 10.29 32.56
CA SER A 373 -0.26 10.44 32.85
C SER A 373 0.60 10.71 31.61
N ASP A 374 0.16 10.27 30.43
CA ASP A 374 0.90 10.45 29.17
C ASP A 374 0.90 11.90 28.65
N ILE A 375 -0.05 12.72 29.12
CA ILE A 375 -0.23 14.12 28.69
C ILE A 375 0.34 15.08 29.74
N PHE A 376 0.31 14.68 31.01
CA PHE A 376 0.82 15.47 32.14
C PHE A 376 1.87 14.64 32.89
N PRO A 377 3.14 14.68 32.47
CA PRO A 377 4.20 14.05 33.25
C PRO A 377 4.16 14.64 34.67
N GLN A 378 4.20 13.76 35.66
CA GLN A 378 4.30 14.19 37.06
C GLN A 378 5.63 14.94 37.20
N ASP A 379 5.56 16.24 37.46
CA ASP A 379 6.72 16.97 37.98
C ASP A 379 7.12 16.26 39.28
N GLU A 380 8.18 15.45 39.22
CA GLU A 380 8.87 14.97 40.40
C GLU A 380 9.37 16.21 41.15
N GLU A 381 8.72 16.50 42.28
CA GLU A 381 9.22 17.44 43.28
C GLU A 381 10.69 17.08 43.55
N LYS A 382 11.60 17.93 43.07
CA LYS A 382 12.99 17.90 43.52
C LYS A 382 12.98 18.24 45.01
N VAL A 383 13.28 17.22 45.81
CA VAL A 383 13.57 17.30 47.25
C VAL A 383 14.71 18.27 47.52
#